data_AF-A0A519D7Z3-F1
#
_entry.id   AF-A0A519D7Z3-F1
#
_cell.length_a   1.000
_cell.length_b   1.000
_cell.length_c   1.000
_cell.angle_alpha   90.00
_cell.angle_beta   90.00
_cell.angle_gamma   90.00
#
_symmetry.space_group_name_H-M   'P 1'
#
loop_
_entity.id
_entity.type
_entity.pdbx_description
1 polymer ?
#
loop_
_entity_poly.entity_id
_entity_poly.type
_entity_poly.pdbx_seq_one_letter_code
_entity_poly.pdbx_strand_id
1 'polypeptide(L)'
;MELNLPLDLRGMAALWVHGGHKGRVVSWHAPWLSDEDPLPPSLLNGLSPMRRMRLLRLLSLDGAAHGPWLAQAAGTAARLGRHPLAWNLMTTWLAGDLPSPNDATEARRLLDVERERIKTVLTWKREWPEGVIHLDDFPAWLVLPAIRQLRRMGRKGSFHLISGGHLLKAGRWTWYIPAGSWRPSKVSVERPELMKHSMSHRITSAIGSAP
;
A
#
# COMPACT_ATOMS: atom_id res chain seq x y z
N MET A 1 -2.55 -11.88 -24.54
CA MET A 1 -3.12 -12.19 -23.21
C MET A 1 -3.06 -10.92 -22.38
N GLU A 2 -4.20 -10.49 -21.84
CA GLU A 2 -4.27 -9.33 -20.95
C GLU A 2 -3.95 -9.78 -19.51
N LEU A 3 -3.17 -8.98 -18.78
CA LEU A 3 -2.90 -9.19 -17.36
C LEU A 3 -3.53 -8.03 -16.59
N ASN A 4 -4.47 -8.35 -15.69
CA ASN A 4 -5.04 -7.38 -14.76
C ASN A 4 -4.30 -7.50 -13.42
N LEU A 5 -3.52 -6.49 -13.05
CA LEU A 5 -2.58 -6.56 -11.92
C LEU A 5 -2.75 -5.38 -10.95
N PRO A 6 -2.54 -5.57 -9.64
CA PRO A 6 -2.59 -4.49 -8.69
C PRO A 6 -1.39 -3.55 -8.88
N LEU A 7 -1.61 -2.25 -8.73
CA LEU A 7 -0.57 -1.23 -8.78
C LEU A 7 0.27 -1.20 -7.49
N ASP A 8 0.99 -2.29 -7.24
CA ASP A 8 1.89 -2.45 -6.11
C ASP A 8 3.03 -3.41 -6.45
N LEU A 9 3.86 -3.73 -5.45
CA LEU A 9 4.99 -4.63 -5.62
C LEU A 9 4.57 -6.06 -5.99
N ARG A 10 3.38 -6.52 -5.59
CA ARG A 10 2.89 -7.86 -5.93
C ARG A 10 2.51 -7.94 -7.40
N GLY A 11 1.85 -6.91 -7.93
CA GLY A 11 1.55 -6.83 -9.37
C GLY A 11 2.83 -6.76 -10.21
N MET A 12 3.81 -5.95 -9.79
CA MET A 12 5.13 -5.91 -10.44
C MET A 12 5.82 -7.27 -10.45
N ALA A 13 5.82 -7.96 -9.31
CA ALA A 13 6.38 -9.29 -9.20
C ALA A 13 5.65 -10.31 -10.09
N ALA A 14 4.31 -10.27 -10.14
CA ALA A 14 3.52 -11.15 -10.99
C ALA A 14 3.86 -10.94 -12.47
N LEU A 15 3.95 -9.68 -12.89
CA LEU A 15 4.40 -9.32 -14.24
C LEU A 15 5.80 -9.88 -14.54
N TRP A 16 6.73 -9.80 -13.58
CA TRP A 16 8.07 -10.35 -13.72
C TRP A 16 8.05 -11.88 -13.88
N VAL A 17 7.28 -12.60 -13.06
CA VAL A 17 7.18 -14.07 -13.18
C VAL A 17 6.56 -14.48 -14.51
N HIS A 18 5.63 -13.69 -15.06
CA HIS A 18 5.03 -13.91 -16.36
C HIS A 18 5.92 -13.56 -17.58
N GLY A 19 7.19 -13.21 -17.36
CA GLY A 19 8.13 -12.88 -18.43
C GLY A 19 8.12 -11.41 -18.87
N GLY A 20 7.61 -10.52 -18.02
CA GLY A 20 7.54 -9.08 -18.27
C GLY A 20 6.48 -8.69 -19.30
N HIS A 21 6.68 -7.53 -19.94
CA HIS A 21 5.70 -6.91 -20.86
C HIS A 21 5.61 -7.55 -22.25
N LYS A 22 6.51 -8.48 -22.61
CA LYS A 22 6.64 -8.93 -24.01
C LYS A 22 5.35 -9.57 -24.51
N GLY A 23 4.68 -8.88 -25.46
CA GLY A 23 3.45 -9.34 -26.10
C GLY A 23 2.20 -9.33 -25.20
N ARG A 24 2.22 -8.59 -24.08
CA ARG A 24 1.12 -8.55 -23.11
C ARG A 24 0.60 -7.13 -22.92
N VAL A 25 -0.72 -7.01 -22.87
CA VAL A 25 -1.39 -5.80 -22.40
C VAL A 25 -1.53 -5.92 -20.88
N VAL A 26 -1.08 -4.93 -20.14
CA VAL A 26 -1.17 -4.90 -18.68
C VAL A 26 -2.11 -3.79 -18.26
N SER A 27 -3.20 -4.18 -17.61
CA SER A 27 -4.19 -3.30 -17.01
C SER A 27 -3.92 -3.22 -15.50
N TRP A 28 -3.76 -2.02 -14.97
CA TRP A 28 -3.47 -1.81 -13.55
C TRP A 28 -4.74 -1.44 -12.79
N HIS A 29 -4.94 -2.06 -11.63
CA HIS A 29 -6.02 -1.70 -10.71
C HIS A 29 -5.48 -1.29 -9.34
N ALA A 30 -6.30 -0.62 -8.53
CA ALA A 30 -5.89 -0.27 -7.18
C ALA A 30 -5.66 -1.53 -6.32
N PRO A 31 -4.58 -1.59 -5.53
CA PRO A 31 -4.24 -2.79 -4.75
C PRO A 31 -5.27 -3.04 -3.65
N TRP A 32 -5.35 -4.29 -3.17
CA TRP A 32 -6.23 -4.74 -2.07
C TRP A 32 -7.74 -4.70 -2.31
N LEU A 33 -8.20 -4.31 -3.50
CA LEU A 33 -9.62 -4.33 -3.86
C LEU A 33 -10.05 -5.60 -4.61
N SER A 34 -9.08 -6.40 -5.07
CA SER A 34 -9.33 -7.70 -5.67
C SER A 34 -8.97 -8.79 -4.66
N ASP A 35 -9.80 -9.83 -4.59
CA ASP A 35 -9.54 -11.04 -3.82
C ASP A 35 -8.55 -11.98 -4.53
N GLU A 36 -8.28 -11.74 -5.82
CA GLU A 36 -7.33 -12.53 -6.58
C GLU A 36 -5.89 -12.26 -6.10
N ASP A 37 -5.18 -13.32 -5.71
CA ASP A 37 -3.75 -13.24 -5.45
C ASP A 37 -3.00 -13.16 -6.78
N PRO A 38 -2.28 -12.06 -7.09
CA PRO A 38 -1.48 -11.96 -8.31
C PRO A 38 -0.28 -12.93 -8.31
N LEU A 39 0.07 -13.53 -7.17
CA LEU A 39 1.20 -14.44 -6.99
C LEU A 39 0.76 -15.76 -6.34
N PRO A 40 -0.12 -16.55 -6.97
CA PRO A 40 -0.58 -17.81 -6.39
C PRO A 40 0.58 -18.80 -6.23
N PRO A 41 0.48 -19.79 -5.32
CA PRO A 41 1.53 -20.77 -5.09
C PRO A 41 1.99 -21.50 -6.36
N SER A 42 1.07 -21.78 -7.29
CA SER A 42 1.37 -22.39 -8.60
C SER A 42 2.37 -21.57 -9.42
N LEU A 43 2.24 -20.24 -9.42
CA LEU A 43 3.14 -19.32 -10.12
C LEU A 43 4.52 -19.27 -9.43
N LEU A 44 4.54 -19.25 -8.10
CA LEU A 44 5.78 -19.21 -7.32
C LEU A 44 6.57 -20.52 -7.37
N ASN A 45 5.88 -21.66 -7.51
CA ASN A 45 6.51 -22.98 -7.59
C ASN A 45 7.30 -23.19 -8.90
N GLY A 46 7.01 -22.42 -9.95
CA GLY A 46 7.76 -22.45 -11.21
C GLY A 46 9.13 -21.74 -11.15
N LEU A 47 9.43 -21.04 -10.05
CA LEU A 47 10.70 -20.32 -9.87
C LEU A 47 11.77 -21.23 -9.27
N SER A 48 13.03 -20.98 -9.62
CA SER A 48 14.15 -21.61 -8.92
C SER A 48 14.15 -21.25 -7.43
N PRO A 49 14.65 -22.12 -6.53
CA PRO A 49 14.60 -21.89 -5.08
C PRO A 49 15.18 -20.53 -4.67
N MET A 50 16.32 -20.15 -5.25
CA MET A 50 16.98 -18.87 -4.96
C MET A 50 16.14 -17.66 -5.39
N ARG A 51 15.53 -17.71 -6.58
CA ARG A 51 14.65 -16.65 -7.09
C ARG A 51 13.40 -16.52 -6.24
N ARG A 52 12.77 -17.65 -5.90
CA ARG A 52 11.60 -17.70 -5.00
C ARG A 52 11.94 -17.09 -3.64
N MET A 53 13.07 -17.47 -3.04
CA MET A 53 13.52 -16.92 -1.75
C MET A 53 13.71 -15.40 -1.81
N ARG A 54 14.43 -14.90 -2.83
CA ARG A 54 14.67 -13.45 -3.00
C ARG A 54 13.37 -12.68 -3.23
N LEU A 55 12.44 -13.24 -4.00
CA LEU A 55 11.12 -12.65 -4.24
C LEU A 55 10.28 -12.60 -2.96
N LEU A 56 10.18 -13.71 -2.21
CA LEU A 56 9.44 -13.72 -0.95
C LEU A 56 10.02 -12.75 0.07
N ARG A 57 11.36 -12.64 0.13
CA ARG A 57 12.04 -11.65 0.97
C ARG A 57 11.77 -10.20 0.51
N LEU A 58 11.71 -9.95 -0.79
CA LEU A 58 11.34 -8.64 -1.34
C LEU A 58 9.94 -8.24 -0.87
N LEU A 59 8.97 -9.14 -1.06
CA LEU A 59 7.57 -8.92 -0.69
C LEU A 59 7.35 -8.77 0.82
N SER A 60 8.18 -9.40 1.65
CA SER A 60 8.11 -9.28 3.11
C SER A 60 8.73 -7.98 3.64
N LEU A 61 9.60 -7.33 2.85
CA LEU A 61 10.20 -6.04 3.17
C LEU A 61 9.36 -4.85 2.71
N ASP A 62 8.26 -5.10 1.97
CA ASP A 62 7.41 -4.03 1.48
C ASP A 62 6.75 -3.23 2.61
N GLY A 63 7.03 -1.92 2.67
CA GLY A 63 6.61 -1.00 3.74
C GLY A 63 7.35 -1.18 5.07
N ALA A 64 8.37 -2.04 5.15
CA ALA A 64 9.14 -2.23 6.37
C ALA A 64 9.93 -0.96 6.73
N ALA A 65 10.03 -0.63 8.02
CA ALA A 65 10.83 0.52 8.49
C ALA A 65 12.34 0.28 8.36
N HIS A 66 12.78 -0.98 8.49
CA HIS A 66 14.19 -1.38 8.48
C HIS A 66 14.43 -2.54 7.51
N GLY A 67 15.68 -2.68 7.12
CA GLY A 67 16.15 -3.73 6.23
C GLY A 67 16.89 -3.18 5.02
N PRO A 68 17.16 -4.03 4.02
CA PRO A 68 17.82 -3.63 2.79
C PRO A 68 17.01 -2.56 2.04
N TRP A 69 17.60 -1.38 1.91
CA TRP A 69 16.94 -0.20 1.32
C TRP A 69 16.43 -0.45 -0.11
N LEU A 70 17.16 -1.24 -0.91
CA LEU A 70 16.78 -1.53 -2.30
C LEU A 70 15.40 -2.21 -2.37
N ALA A 71 15.16 -3.20 -1.50
CA ALA A 71 13.89 -3.91 -1.43
C ALA A 71 12.75 -3.00 -0.96
N GLN A 72 13.00 -2.19 0.06
CA GLN A 72 12.03 -1.22 0.57
C GLN A 72 11.63 -0.22 -0.53
N ALA A 73 12.63 0.35 -1.22
CA ALA A 73 12.44 1.36 -2.24
C ALA A 73 11.70 0.82 -3.47
N ALA A 74 11.95 -0.44 -3.87
CA ALA A 74 11.18 -1.09 -4.93
C ALA A 74 9.68 -1.12 -4.60
N GLY A 75 9.35 -1.45 -3.35
CA GLY A 75 7.98 -1.42 -2.84
C GLY A 75 7.34 -0.04 -2.84
N THR A 76 8.04 0.95 -2.29
CA THR A 76 7.59 2.36 -2.28
C THR A 76 7.38 2.90 -3.70
N ALA A 77 8.33 2.67 -4.61
CA ALA A 77 8.24 3.08 -6.00
C ALA A 77 7.04 2.43 -6.71
N ALA A 78 6.79 1.13 -6.45
CA ALA A 78 5.66 0.42 -7.02
C ALA A 78 4.32 1.01 -6.57
N ARG A 79 4.12 1.25 -5.26
CA ARG A 79 2.89 1.85 -4.74
C ARG A 79 2.66 3.30 -5.21
N LEU A 80 3.73 4.01 -5.57
CA LEU A 80 3.66 5.37 -6.13
C LEU A 80 3.40 5.39 -7.64
N GLY A 81 3.31 4.23 -8.31
CA GLY A 81 3.16 4.17 -9.76
C GLY A 81 4.43 4.54 -10.53
N ARG A 82 5.61 4.58 -9.87
CA ARG A 82 6.90 4.86 -10.51
C ARG A 82 7.45 3.60 -11.16
N HIS A 83 6.73 3.10 -12.16
CA HIS A 83 6.95 1.76 -12.72
C HIS A 83 8.36 1.47 -13.21
N PRO A 84 9.01 2.35 -14.00
CA PRO A 84 10.36 2.05 -14.48
C PRO A 84 11.35 1.88 -13.33
N LEU A 85 11.29 2.78 -12.34
CA LEU A 85 12.13 2.70 -11.16
C LEU A 85 11.82 1.46 -10.32
N ALA A 86 10.55 1.18 -10.05
CA ALA A 86 10.12 -0.01 -9.31
C ALA A 86 10.61 -1.30 -9.97
N TRP A 87 10.46 -1.38 -11.29
CA TRP A 87 10.93 -2.50 -12.10
C TRP A 87 12.44 -2.66 -12.00
N ASN A 88 13.21 -1.60 -12.26
CA ASN A 88 14.68 -1.62 -12.20
C ASN A 88 15.19 -2.07 -10.81
N LEU A 89 14.65 -1.49 -9.74
CA LEU A 89 15.05 -1.83 -8.37
C LEU A 89 14.69 -3.28 -8.02
N MET A 90 13.50 -3.73 -8.41
CA MET A 90 13.05 -5.12 -8.20
C MET A 90 13.93 -6.11 -8.96
N THR A 91 14.17 -5.90 -10.26
CA THR A 91 14.97 -6.84 -11.07
C THR A 91 16.41 -6.88 -10.59
N THR A 92 16.98 -5.74 -10.20
CA THR A 92 18.31 -5.65 -9.58
C THR A 92 18.37 -6.47 -8.30
N TRP A 93 17.39 -6.31 -7.40
CA TRP A 93 17.29 -7.10 -6.17
C TRP A 93 17.21 -8.60 -6.44
N LEU A 94 16.38 -9.01 -7.40
CA LEU A 94 16.18 -10.42 -7.76
C LEU A 94 17.43 -11.03 -8.38
N ALA A 95 18.16 -10.25 -9.19
CA ALA A 95 19.46 -10.63 -9.76
C ALA A 95 20.58 -10.68 -8.70
N GLY A 96 20.45 -9.91 -7.62
CA GLY A 96 21.46 -9.78 -6.58
C GLY A 96 22.56 -8.80 -6.95
N ASP A 97 22.25 -7.87 -7.85
CA ASP A 97 23.17 -6.88 -8.39
C ASP A 97 23.07 -5.55 -7.64
N LEU A 98 23.91 -4.60 -8.03
CA LEU A 98 23.85 -3.22 -7.57
C LEU A 98 23.04 -2.37 -8.56
N PRO A 99 22.19 -1.45 -8.07
CA PRO A 99 21.42 -0.57 -8.94
C PRO A 99 22.33 0.51 -9.56
N SER A 100 21.85 1.13 -10.64
CA SER A 100 22.52 2.28 -11.23
C SER A 100 22.62 3.43 -10.20
N PRO A 101 23.64 4.31 -10.28
CA PRO A 101 23.76 5.46 -9.38
C PRO A 101 22.52 6.38 -9.37
N ASN A 102 21.88 6.54 -10.53
CA ASN A 102 20.68 7.35 -10.68
C ASN A 102 19.48 6.70 -9.98
N ASP A 103 19.24 5.41 -10.21
CA ASP A 103 18.17 4.67 -9.53
C ASP A 103 18.39 4.64 -8.01
N ALA A 104 19.64 4.47 -7.58
CA ALA A 104 19.99 4.46 -6.16
C ALA A 104 19.71 5.80 -5.47
N THR A 105 20.04 6.91 -6.13
CA THR A 105 19.80 8.26 -5.61
C THR A 105 18.30 8.53 -5.49
N GLU A 106 17.53 8.24 -6.54
CA GLU A 106 16.09 8.48 -6.53
C GLU A 106 15.36 7.56 -5.54
N ALA A 107 15.78 6.30 -5.43
CA ALA A 107 15.27 5.35 -4.46
C ALA A 107 15.46 5.81 -3.01
N ARG A 108 16.64 6.34 -2.67
CA ARG A 108 16.92 6.86 -1.32
C ARG A 108 16.04 8.07 -1.00
N ARG A 109 15.93 9.00 -1.95
CA ARG A 109 15.07 10.17 -1.81
C ARG A 109 13.60 9.77 -1.57
N LEU A 110 13.11 8.75 -2.27
CA LEU A 110 11.75 8.23 -2.07
C LEU A 110 11.56 7.64 -0.66
N LEU A 111 12.53 6.88 -0.17
CA LEU A 111 12.47 6.32 1.19
C LEU A 111 12.50 7.40 2.26
N ASP A 112 13.30 8.46 2.07
CA ASP A 112 13.34 9.58 3.01
C ASP A 112 12.00 10.31 3.07
N VAL A 113 11.37 10.55 1.91
CA VAL A 113 10.00 11.12 1.85
C VAL A 113 8.97 10.22 2.55
N GLU A 114 9.02 8.90 2.32
CA GLU A 114 8.12 7.96 3.00
C GLU A 114 8.32 8.00 4.52
N ARG A 115 9.57 7.95 4.99
CA ARG A 115 9.91 7.98 6.42
C ARG A 115 9.47 9.26 7.10
N GLU A 116 9.73 10.41 6.49
CA GLU A 116 9.34 11.70 7.05
C GLU A 116 7.82 11.84 7.16
N ARG A 117 7.07 11.38 6.14
CA ARG A 117 5.60 11.36 6.20
C ARG A 117 5.09 10.46 7.32
N ILE A 118 5.60 9.22 7.41
CA ILE A 118 5.20 8.27 8.44
C ILE A 118 5.50 8.79 9.85
N LYS A 119 6.68 9.38 10.05
CA LYS A 119 7.08 9.98 11.33
C LYS A 119 6.17 11.14 11.71
N THR A 120 5.91 12.06 10.78
CA THR A 120 5.15 13.29 11.05
C THR A 120 3.71 13.03 11.44
N VAL A 121 3.09 11.98 10.92
CA VAL A 121 1.66 11.75 11.10
C VAL A 121 1.31 10.84 12.25
N LEU A 122 2.20 9.91 12.60
CA LEU A 122 1.97 9.02 13.74
C LEU A 122 2.34 9.65 15.09
N THR A 123 2.92 10.85 15.11
CA THR A 123 3.11 11.65 16.32
C THR A 123 1.82 12.33 16.79
N TRP A 124 0.82 12.49 15.91
CA TRP A 124 -0.46 13.10 16.28
C TRP A 124 -1.41 12.05 16.84
N LYS A 125 -2.20 12.43 17.85
CA LYS A 125 -3.27 11.58 18.36
C LYS A 125 -4.38 11.49 17.31
N ARG A 126 -4.35 10.40 16.54
CA ARG A 126 -5.20 10.16 15.36
C ARG A 126 -6.28 9.09 15.61
N GLU A 127 -6.35 8.57 16.83
CA GLU A 127 -7.28 7.51 17.19
C GLU A 127 -8.53 8.08 17.84
N TRP A 128 -9.67 7.90 17.18
CA TRP A 128 -11.00 8.24 17.69
C TRP A 128 -12.10 7.70 16.75
N PRO A 129 -13.10 6.93 17.22
CA PRO A 129 -13.17 6.30 18.53
C PRO A 129 -12.04 5.27 18.73
N GLU A 130 -11.95 4.67 19.91
CA GLU A 130 -10.98 3.61 20.19
C GLU A 130 -11.04 2.51 19.12
N GLY A 131 -9.88 2.07 18.65
CA GLY A 131 -9.78 1.08 17.59
C GLY A 131 -9.78 1.65 16.18
N VAL A 132 -10.06 2.96 15.99
CA VAL A 132 -10.15 3.59 14.66
C VAL A 132 -9.11 4.70 14.51
N ILE A 133 -8.18 4.52 13.58
CA ILE A 133 -7.10 5.47 13.29
C ILE A 133 -7.43 6.26 12.04
N HIS A 134 -7.53 7.58 12.17
CA HIS A 134 -7.88 8.52 11.13
C HIS A 134 -6.65 9.12 10.44
N LEU A 135 -6.33 8.60 9.26
CA LEU A 135 -5.31 9.12 8.35
C LEU A 135 -5.94 9.59 7.04
N ASP A 136 -7.11 10.24 7.09
CA ASP A 136 -7.88 10.66 5.91
C ASP A 136 -7.07 11.58 4.96
N ASP A 137 -6.13 12.35 5.49
CA ASP A 137 -5.15 13.19 4.77
C ASP A 137 -3.99 12.38 4.16
N PHE A 138 -3.89 11.08 4.44
CA PHE A 138 -2.87 10.20 3.90
C PHE A 138 -3.33 9.45 2.67
N PRO A 139 -2.53 9.46 1.59
CA PRO A 139 -2.81 8.62 0.45
C PRO A 139 -2.70 7.13 0.82
N ALA A 140 -3.52 6.30 0.19
CA ALA A 140 -3.60 4.86 0.42
C ALA A 140 -2.25 4.13 0.31
N TRP A 141 -1.32 4.63 -0.49
CA TRP A 141 0.01 4.02 -0.67
C TRP A 141 0.88 4.04 0.60
N LEU A 142 0.58 4.93 1.57
CA LEU A 142 1.29 5.00 2.85
C LEU A 142 0.73 4.05 3.92
N VAL A 143 -0.37 3.35 3.64
CA VAL A 143 -1.06 2.57 4.67
C VAL A 143 -0.22 1.36 5.11
N LEU A 144 0.42 0.63 4.21
CA LEU A 144 1.30 -0.49 4.56
C LEU A 144 2.46 -0.07 5.49
N PRO A 145 3.26 0.96 5.17
CA PRO A 145 4.30 1.42 6.10
C PRO A 145 3.71 1.97 7.42
N ALA A 146 2.54 2.62 7.39
CA ALA A 146 1.88 3.09 8.60
C ALA A 146 1.47 1.94 9.54
N ILE A 147 0.88 0.86 9.00
CA ILE A 147 0.52 -0.34 9.77
C ILE A 147 1.75 -0.92 10.47
N ARG A 148 2.86 -1.08 9.74
CA ARG A 148 4.10 -1.62 10.31
C ARG A 148 4.69 -0.71 11.37
N GLN A 149 4.63 0.60 11.17
CA GLN A 149 5.09 1.56 12.17
C GLN A 149 4.24 1.52 13.44
N LEU A 150 2.91 1.45 13.33
CA LEU A 150 2.00 1.31 14.46
C LEU A 150 2.27 0.02 15.26
N ARG A 151 2.51 -1.09 14.55
CA ARG A 151 2.90 -2.38 15.16
C ARG A 151 4.22 -2.25 15.92
N ARG A 152 5.21 -1.57 15.34
CA ARG A 152 6.50 -1.28 15.99
C ARG A 152 6.33 -0.41 17.25
N MET A 153 5.38 0.52 17.25
CA MET A 153 5.04 1.36 18.40
C MET A 153 4.21 0.62 19.47
N GLY A 154 4.00 -0.69 19.33
CA GLY A 154 3.37 -1.52 20.35
C GLY A 154 1.87 -1.74 20.18
N ARG A 155 1.26 -1.34 19.05
CA ARG A 155 -0.15 -1.68 18.75
C ARG A 155 -0.28 -3.19 18.59
N LYS A 156 -0.92 -3.89 19.54
CA LYS A 156 -1.08 -5.37 19.51
C LYS A 156 -2.44 -5.83 18.98
N GLY A 157 -3.52 -5.13 19.34
CA GLY A 157 -4.89 -5.48 18.95
C GLY A 157 -5.18 -5.32 17.46
N SER A 158 -6.38 -5.75 17.05
CA SER A 158 -6.94 -5.36 15.77
C SER A 158 -7.33 -3.89 15.76
N PHE A 159 -7.33 -3.27 14.60
CA PHE A 159 -7.76 -1.88 14.45
C PHE A 159 -8.25 -1.62 13.03
N HIS A 160 -9.02 -0.55 12.90
CA HIS A 160 -9.38 0.06 11.64
C HIS A 160 -8.45 1.23 11.37
N LEU A 161 -8.02 1.37 10.12
CA LEU A 161 -7.36 2.56 9.63
C LEU A 161 -8.26 3.15 8.55
N ILE A 162 -8.36 4.47 8.54
CA ILE A 162 -9.06 5.20 7.49
C ILE A 162 -8.03 6.05 6.77
N SER A 163 -7.99 5.98 5.45
CA SER A 163 -7.09 6.78 4.62
C SER A 163 -7.83 7.52 3.51
N GLY A 164 -7.15 8.48 2.91
CA GLY A 164 -7.53 9.03 1.62
C GLY A 164 -7.36 8.02 0.48
N GLY A 165 -7.49 8.52 -0.74
CA GLY A 165 -7.56 7.71 -1.96
C GLY A 165 -6.23 7.11 -2.44
N HIS A 166 -6.35 6.25 -3.45
CA HIS A 166 -5.25 5.70 -4.23
C HIS A 166 -5.18 6.37 -5.60
N LEU A 167 -4.00 6.35 -6.24
CA LEU A 167 -3.76 6.93 -7.59
C LEU A 167 -4.80 6.47 -8.63
N LEU A 168 -5.19 5.19 -8.57
CA LEU A 168 -6.14 4.58 -9.51
C LEU A 168 -7.58 4.52 -8.99
N LYS A 169 -7.83 4.92 -7.74
CA LYS A 169 -9.15 4.83 -7.12
C LYS A 169 -9.25 5.81 -5.95
N ALA A 170 -9.83 6.97 -6.26
CA ALA A 170 -10.18 7.98 -5.29
C ALA A 170 -11.27 7.49 -4.31
N GLY A 171 -11.47 8.27 -3.24
CA GLY A 171 -12.44 7.99 -2.20
C GLY A 171 -11.76 7.75 -0.85
N ARG A 172 -12.60 7.51 0.16
CA ARG A 172 -12.15 7.20 1.52
C ARG A 172 -11.98 5.70 1.64
N TRP A 173 -10.82 5.26 2.11
CA TRP A 173 -10.50 3.85 2.22
C TRP A 173 -10.50 3.43 3.69
N THR A 174 -11.19 2.34 3.98
CA THR A 174 -11.24 1.73 5.31
C THR A 174 -10.53 0.40 5.27
N TRP A 175 -9.59 0.21 6.19
CA TRP A 175 -8.68 -0.92 6.24
C TRP A 175 -8.87 -1.63 7.57
N TYR A 176 -9.21 -2.92 7.54
CA TYR A 176 -9.25 -3.74 8.75
C TYR A 176 -7.96 -4.53 8.92
N ILE A 177 -7.29 -4.29 10.04
CA ILE A 177 -5.98 -4.87 10.35
C ILE A 177 -6.14 -5.85 11.51
N PRO A 178 -6.03 -7.18 11.28
CA PRO A 178 -6.11 -8.18 12.34
C PRO A 178 -4.97 -8.03 13.34
N ALA A 179 -5.19 -8.45 14.59
CA ALA A 179 -4.16 -8.49 15.63
C ALA A 179 -2.90 -9.23 15.14
N GLY A 180 -1.73 -8.68 15.46
CA GLY A 180 -0.43 -9.24 15.03
C GLY A 180 -0.11 -9.17 13.52
N SER A 181 -1.06 -8.85 12.65
CA SER A 181 -0.83 -8.75 11.20
C SER A 181 -0.16 -7.42 10.80
N TRP A 182 0.69 -7.47 9.78
CA TRP A 182 1.26 -6.30 9.09
C TRP A 182 0.55 -5.97 7.78
N ARG A 183 -0.47 -6.74 7.43
CA ARG A 183 -1.25 -6.57 6.20
C ARG A 183 -2.74 -6.42 6.55
N PRO A 184 -3.49 -5.61 5.78
CA PRO A 184 -4.93 -5.59 5.90
C PRO A 184 -5.49 -6.94 5.47
N SER A 185 -6.61 -7.34 6.09
CA SER A 185 -7.39 -8.53 5.67
C SER A 185 -8.65 -8.15 4.91
N LYS A 186 -9.14 -6.92 5.10
CA LYS A 186 -10.28 -6.38 4.37
C LYS A 186 -10.05 -4.90 4.10
N VAL A 187 -10.37 -4.48 2.88
CA VAL A 187 -10.28 -3.10 2.43
C VAL A 187 -11.57 -2.75 1.71
N SER A 188 -12.14 -1.60 2.06
CA SER A 188 -13.36 -1.09 1.43
C SER A 188 -13.19 0.38 1.07
N VAL A 189 -13.79 0.79 -0.04
CA VAL A 189 -13.75 2.18 -0.51
C VAL A 189 -15.16 2.76 -0.47
N GLU A 190 -15.34 3.82 0.32
CA GLU A 190 -16.56 4.61 0.29
C GLU A 190 -16.54 5.51 -0.96
N ARG A 191 -17.60 5.43 -1.77
CA ARG A 191 -17.75 6.28 -2.95
C ARG A 191 -18.09 7.71 -2.52
N PRO A 192 -17.51 8.75 -3.15
CA PRO A 192 -17.83 10.15 -2.86
C PRO A 192 -19.33 10.49 -2.95
N GLU A 193 -20.08 9.77 -3.80
CA GLU A 193 -21.49 10.02 -4.08
C GLU A 193 -22.43 9.82 -2.86
N LEU A 194 -22.00 9.06 -1.85
CA LEU A 194 -22.79 8.84 -0.62
C LEU A 194 -22.58 9.93 0.45
N MET A 195 -21.60 10.81 0.30
CA MET A 195 -21.40 11.92 1.26
C MET A 195 -22.49 13.00 1.17
N LYS A 196 -23.25 13.06 0.07
CA LYS A 196 -24.37 14.01 -0.09
C LYS A 196 -25.65 13.63 0.65
N HIS A 197 -25.79 12.41 1.16
CA HIS A 197 -27.02 11.99 1.86
C HIS A 197 -26.86 11.82 3.37
N SER A 198 -25.63 11.82 3.90
CA SER A 198 -25.40 11.72 5.35
C SER A 198 -25.46 13.07 6.10
N MET A 199 -25.50 14.21 5.40
CA MET A 199 -25.52 15.54 6.03
C MET A 199 -26.89 16.27 5.96
N SER A 200 -27.90 15.73 5.29
CA SER A 200 -29.20 16.41 5.12
C SER A 200 -30.25 16.15 6.20
N HIS A 201 -29.96 15.43 7.28
CA HIS A 201 -30.96 15.11 8.32
C HIS A 201 -30.68 15.66 9.72
N ARG A 202 -29.84 16.69 9.88
CA ARG A 202 -29.64 17.33 11.19
C ARG A 202 -29.59 18.86 11.17
N ILE A 203 -30.46 19.54 10.42
CA ILE A 203 -30.80 20.95 10.73
C ILE A 203 -32.27 21.22 10.36
N THR A 204 -33.16 21.01 11.32
CA THR A 204 -34.53 21.57 11.45
C THR A 204 -35.04 20.97 12.75
N SER A 205 -35.48 21.67 13.80
CA SER A 205 -35.91 23.05 14.02
C SER A 205 -35.91 23.27 15.54
N ALA A 206 -35.25 24.30 16.05
CA ALA A 206 -35.43 24.76 17.43
C ALA A 206 -35.14 26.26 17.53
N ILE A 207 -35.96 27.08 16.88
CA ILE A 207 -36.13 28.49 17.26
C ILE A 207 -37.62 28.79 17.13
N GLY A 208 -38.26 29.08 18.25
CA GLY A 208 -39.59 29.67 18.28
C GLY A 208 -40.47 29.15 19.40
N SER A 209 -40.30 29.67 20.62
CA SER A 209 -41.41 30.14 21.47
C SER A 209 -40.90 30.43 22.89
N ALA A 210 -40.82 31.71 23.25
CA ALA A 210 -41.11 32.16 24.60
C ALA A 210 -41.76 33.56 24.51
N PRO A 211 -42.88 33.79 25.21
CA PRO A 211 -43.62 35.06 25.19
C PRO A 211 -42.90 36.20 25.91
#